data_AF-A0AAU7DSN6-F1
#
_entry.id   AF-A0AAU7DSN6-F1
#
_cell.length_a   1.000
_cell.length_b   1.000
_cell.length_c   1.000
_cell.angle_alpha   90.00
_cell.angle_beta   90.00
_cell.angle_gamma   90.00
#
_symmetry.space_group_name_H-M   'P 1'
#
loop_
_entity.id
_entity.type
_entity.pdbx_description
1 polymer ?
#
loop_
_entity_poly.entity_id
_entity_poly.type
_entity_poly.pdbx_seq_one_letter_code
_entity_poly.pdbx_strand_id
1 'polypeptide(L)'
;MGNNEDAYTPANIVRYILDPGFYVLTVVACVLVVVGVNVAAGDTNGDQPLFFGLAVGAGVLPVAWMVLRTLWSGKPDSRLVLQSVTLASLMSACANMIVGVVMVLLPPTAQKIADARGPANDWHYYFTPDLGNPATNVLLSVGLMGFIAALLTGLLLVVFVVLPIMALTNADRLVAQNLLDTAPQHRKANVFSVRLTALLLALIFVMVTAIVVGKEFSQTQPFLMAMTQSWRVFMSPGTFWGEAVWTLGALLVPVVIVLLIVIRTKQRPDYAAREALGVNAIGDRLKTQTVNPKVSRNEHAPK
;
A
#
# COMPACT_ATOMS: atom_id res chain seq x y z
N MET A 1 -17.14 21.47 -15.42
CA MET A 1 -16.79 20.06 -15.11
C MET A 1 -18.11 19.33 -14.99
N GLY A 2 -18.44 18.42 -15.90
CA GLY A 2 -19.67 17.63 -15.76
C GLY A 2 -19.62 16.81 -14.47
N ASN A 3 -20.74 16.72 -13.75
CA ASN A 3 -20.85 15.93 -12.52
C ASN A 3 -20.45 14.48 -12.82
N ASN A 4 -19.21 14.14 -12.45
CA ASN A 4 -18.64 12.82 -12.66
C ASN A 4 -19.09 11.86 -11.54
N GLU A 5 -20.23 12.13 -10.89
CA GLU A 5 -20.76 11.33 -9.78
C GLU A 5 -21.05 9.90 -10.23
N ASP A 6 -21.50 9.73 -11.48
CA ASP A 6 -21.74 8.42 -12.08
C ASP A 6 -20.48 7.56 -12.17
N ALA A 7 -19.28 8.17 -12.25
CA ALA A 7 -18.02 7.45 -12.38
C ALA A 7 -17.65 6.65 -11.12
N TYR A 8 -18.22 6.98 -9.96
CA TYR A 8 -17.88 6.38 -8.66
C TYR A 8 -18.96 5.43 -8.13
N THR A 9 -19.94 5.04 -8.96
CA THR A 9 -20.89 4.00 -8.56
C THR A 9 -20.16 2.68 -8.34
N PRO A 10 -20.58 1.84 -7.36
CA PRO A 10 -19.97 0.53 -7.11
C PRO A 10 -19.88 -0.33 -8.38
N ALA A 11 -20.90 -0.28 -9.25
CA ALA A 11 -20.93 -0.99 -10.52
C ALA A 11 -19.81 -0.55 -11.48
N ASN A 12 -19.54 0.75 -11.56
CA ASN A 12 -18.47 1.28 -12.42
C ASN A 12 -17.08 0.99 -11.86
N ILE A 13 -16.91 1.02 -10.54
CA ILE A 13 -15.67 0.59 -9.88
C ILE A 13 -15.40 -0.89 -10.16
N VAL A 14 -16.41 -1.75 -10.02
CA VAL A 14 -16.28 -3.18 -10.34
C VAL A 14 -15.92 -3.36 -11.81
N ARG A 15 -16.64 -2.71 -12.75
CA ARG A 15 -16.31 -2.79 -14.18
C ARG A 15 -14.90 -2.30 -14.50
N TYR A 16 -14.40 -1.30 -13.79
CA TYR A 16 -13.03 -0.82 -13.93
C TYR A 16 -11.99 -1.86 -13.50
N ILE A 17 -12.28 -2.57 -12.40
CA ILE A 17 -11.42 -3.62 -11.82
C ILE A 17 -11.48 -4.91 -12.64
N LEU A 18 -12.63 -5.24 -13.22
CA LEU A 18 -12.85 -6.40 -14.09
C LEU A 18 -12.23 -6.19 -15.49
N ASP A 19 -11.00 -5.67 -15.53
CA ASP A 19 -10.18 -5.58 -16.71
C ASP A 19 -9.73 -6.98 -17.17
N PRO A 20 -9.69 -7.26 -18.49
CA PRO A 20 -9.18 -8.53 -19.00
C PRO A 20 -7.79 -8.90 -18.46
N GLY A 21 -6.89 -7.91 -18.29
CA GLY A 21 -5.56 -8.17 -17.73
C GLY A 21 -5.59 -8.61 -16.27
N PHE A 22 -6.50 -8.05 -15.46
CA PHE A 22 -6.71 -8.50 -14.07
C PHE A 22 -7.19 -9.95 -14.02
N TYR A 23 -8.13 -10.33 -14.90
CA TYR A 23 -8.61 -11.71 -14.97
C TYR A 23 -7.51 -12.69 -15.36
N VAL A 24 -6.77 -12.39 -16.43
CA VAL A 24 -5.68 -13.25 -16.90
C VAL A 24 -4.65 -13.44 -15.80
N LEU A 25 -4.24 -12.36 -15.12
CA LEU A 25 -3.25 -12.43 -14.05
C LEU A 25 -3.79 -13.10 -12.78
N THR A 26 -5.10 -13.02 -12.52
CA THR A 26 -5.74 -13.77 -11.44
C THR A 26 -5.75 -15.26 -11.76
N VAL A 27 -6.01 -15.67 -13.01
CA VAL A 27 -5.91 -17.07 -13.43
C VAL A 27 -4.48 -17.57 -13.31
N VAL A 28 -3.49 -16.78 -13.76
CA VAL A 28 -2.07 -17.11 -13.57
C VAL A 28 -1.74 -17.26 -12.08
N ALA A 29 -2.21 -16.32 -11.24
CA ALA A 29 -2.03 -16.41 -9.78
C ALA A 29 -2.62 -17.70 -9.21
N CYS A 30 -3.83 -18.09 -9.60
CA CYS A 30 -4.44 -19.35 -9.20
C CYS A 30 -3.60 -20.57 -9.61
N VAL A 31 -3.04 -20.57 -10.83
CA VAL A 31 -2.14 -21.65 -11.29
C VAL A 31 -0.87 -21.70 -10.43
N LEU A 32 -0.28 -20.55 -10.09
CA LEU A 32 0.88 -20.49 -9.20
C LEU A 32 0.54 -21.03 -7.79
N VAL A 33 -0.65 -20.74 -7.27
CA VAL A 33 -1.13 -21.31 -6.00
C VAL A 33 -1.25 -22.83 -6.08
N VAL A 34 -1.79 -23.38 -7.17
CA VAL A 34 -1.87 -24.83 -7.41
C VAL A 34 -0.47 -25.45 -7.32
N VAL A 35 0.51 -24.86 -8.02
CA VAL A 35 1.89 -25.35 -8.00
C VAL A 35 2.50 -25.21 -6.62
N GLY A 36 2.37 -24.04 -5.97
CA GLY A 36 2.93 -23.76 -4.66
C GLY A 36 2.38 -24.70 -3.58
N VAL A 37 1.06 -24.89 -3.52
CA VAL A 37 0.41 -25.83 -2.59
C VAL A 37 0.88 -27.26 -2.84
N ASN A 38 0.98 -27.69 -4.10
CA ASN A 38 1.44 -29.04 -4.41
C ASN A 38 2.92 -29.25 -4.07
N VAL A 39 3.77 -28.22 -4.17
CA VAL A 39 5.17 -28.26 -3.70
C VAL A 39 5.22 -28.36 -2.18
N ALA A 40 4.47 -27.52 -1.46
CA ALA A 40 4.42 -27.56 0.00
C ALA A 40 3.82 -28.86 0.55
N ALA A 41 2.88 -29.47 -0.16
CA ALA A 41 2.23 -30.70 0.25
C ALA A 41 3.21 -31.89 0.36
N GLY A 42 4.28 -31.90 -0.43
CA GLY A 42 5.33 -32.92 -0.37
C GLY A 42 6.59 -32.48 0.38
N ASP A 43 6.57 -31.33 1.05
CA ASP A 43 7.75 -30.79 1.73
C ASP A 43 7.94 -31.40 3.12
N THR A 44 8.78 -32.43 3.18
CA THR A 44 9.13 -33.10 4.42
C THR A 44 9.98 -32.24 5.35
N ASN A 45 10.70 -31.23 4.82
CA ASN A 45 11.62 -30.41 5.61
C ASN A 45 10.97 -29.12 6.11
N GLY A 46 9.83 -28.72 5.54
CA GLY A 46 9.08 -27.53 5.93
C GLY A 46 9.72 -26.19 5.54
N ASP A 47 10.80 -26.22 4.77
CA ASP A 47 11.67 -25.07 4.48
C ASP A 47 11.61 -24.64 3.00
N GLN A 48 10.52 -24.91 2.27
CA GLN A 48 10.38 -24.48 0.87
C GLN A 48 10.00 -22.97 0.74
N PRO A 49 10.95 -22.04 0.49
CA PRO A 49 10.60 -20.63 0.25
C PRO A 49 9.75 -20.44 -1.02
N LEU A 50 9.79 -21.42 -1.92
CA LEU A 50 9.02 -21.42 -3.15
C LEU A 50 7.50 -21.40 -2.89
N PHE A 51 7.03 -22.01 -1.79
CA PHE A 51 5.63 -21.93 -1.40
C PHE A 51 5.20 -20.48 -1.12
N PHE A 52 5.98 -19.73 -0.34
CA PHE A 52 5.66 -18.33 -0.06
C PHE A 52 5.63 -17.49 -1.35
N GLY A 53 6.59 -17.68 -2.24
CA GLY A 53 6.62 -16.97 -3.52
C GLY A 53 5.43 -17.31 -4.42
N LEU A 54 5.14 -18.60 -4.60
CA LEU A 54 4.16 -19.07 -5.58
C LEU A 54 2.72 -19.10 -5.05
N ALA A 55 2.49 -19.34 -3.76
CA ALA A 55 1.14 -19.42 -3.20
C ALA A 55 0.73 -18.11 -2.51
N VAL A 56 1.56 -17.59 -1.61
CA VAL A 56 1.24 -16.34 -0.88
C VAL A 56 1.46 -15.11 -1.77
N GLY A 57 2.57 -15.08 -2.52
CA GLY A 57 2.93 -13.98 -3.41
C GLY A 57 2.13 -13.90 -4.71
N ALA A 58 1.44 -14.96 -5.13
CA ALA A 58 0.72 -14.99 -6.40
C ALA A 58 -0.32 -13.86 -6.55
N GLY A 59 -1.00 -13.50 -5.46
CA GLY A 59 -2.02 -12.43 -5.47
C GLY A 59 -1.46 -11.03 -5.76
N VAL A 60 -0.15 -10.86 -5.70
CA VAL A 60 0.52 -9.60 -6.00
C VAL A 60 0.39 -9.23 -7.48
N LEU A 61 0.44 -10.21 -8.39
CA LEU A 61 0.45 -9.97 -9.84
C LEU A 61 -0.79 -9.20 -10.34
N PRO A 62 -2.04 -9.66 -10.08
CA PRO A 62 -3.22 -8.95 -10.53
C PRO A 62 -3.38 -7.57 -9.87
N VAL A 63 -2.97 -7.42 -8.60
CA VAL A 63 -3.00 -6.12 -7.91
C VAL A 63 -1.98 -5.15 -8.51
N ALA A 64 -0.76 -5.59 -8.75
CA ALA A 64 0.28 -4.79 -9.36
C ALA A 64 -0.15 -4.27 -10.74
N TRP A 65 -0.76 -5.13 -11.55
CA TRP A 65 -1.35 -4.73 -12.84
C TRP A 65 -2.42 -3.66 -12.67
N MET A 66 -3.38 -3.87 -11.77
CA MET A 66 -4.47 -2.92 -11.56
C MET A 66 -3.97 -1.55 -11.12
N VAL A 67 -2.94 -1.51 -10.28
CA VAL A 67 -2.30 -0.27 -9.85
C VAL A 67 -1.55 0.39 -10.99
N LEU A 68 -0.72 -0.35 -11.73
CA LEU A 68 0.11 0.21 -12.80
C LEU A 68 -0.69 0.65 -14.02
N ARG A 69 -1.79 -0.05 -14.36
CA ARG A 69 -2.69 0.30 -15.47
C ARG A 69 -3.24 1.72 -15.35
N THR A 70 -3.36 2.24 -14.13
CA THR A 70 -3.83 3.61 -13.88
C THR A 70 -2.98 4.65 -14.63
N LEU A 71 -1.68 4.39 -14.78
CA LEU A 71 -0.74 5.26 -15.50
C LEU A 71 -1.04 5.39 -17.00
N TRP A 72 -1.74 4.41 -17.57
CA TRP A 72 -2.03 4.35 -19.01
C TRP A 72 -3.52 4.56 -19.30
N SER A 73 -4.37 4.50 -18.27
CA SER A 73 -5.76 4.92 -18.36
C SER A 73 -5.77 6.43 -18.59
N GLY A 74 -6.23 6.92 -19.75
CA GLY A 74 -6.09 8.34 -20.16
C GLY A 74 -6.65 9.40 -19.18
N LYS A 75 -7.31 8.97 -18.10
CA LYS A 75 -7.83 9.78 -16.99
C LYS A 75 -7.44 9.12 -15.64
N PRO A 76 -6.17 9.19 -15.21
CA PRO A 76 -5.75 8.62 -13.94
C PRO A 76 -6.43 9.35 -12.78
N ASP A 77 -7.13 8.60 -11.94
CA ASP A 77 -7.81 9.12 -10.74
C ASP A 77 -7.26 8.47 -9.47
N SER A 78 -6.74 9.29 -8.56
CA SER A 78 -6.14 8.83 -7.31
C SER A 78 -7.12 8.08 -6.40
N ARG A 79 -8.42 8.42 -6.44
CA ARG A 79 -9.46 7.72 -5.66
C ARG A 79 -9.72 6.32 -6.22
N LEU A 80 -9.82 6.21 -7.54
CA LEU A 80 -9.99 4.93 -8.22
C LEU A 80 -8.77 4.03 -7.99
N VAL A 81 -7.56 4.59 -7.96
CA VAL A 81 -6.33 3.83 -7.65
C VAL A 81 -6.43 3.20 -6.26
N LEU A 82 -6.78 3.97 -5.23
CA LEU A 82 -6.84 3.46 -3.85
C LEU A 82 -7.95 2.40 -3.66
N GLN A 83 -9.12 2.65 -4.23
CA GLN A 83 -10.23 1.68 -4.21
C GLN A 83 -9.86 0.39 -4.95
N SER A 84 -9.15 0.52 -6.08
CA SER A 84 -8.66 -0.63 -6.86
C SER A 84 -7.67 -1.46 -6.07
N VAL A 85 -6.74 -0.85 -5.31
CA VAL A 85 -5.80 -1.62 -4.46
C VAL A 85 -6.57 -2.53 -3.50
N THR A 86 -7.51 -1.97 -2.73
CA THR A 86 -8.23 -2.74 -1.71
C THR A 86 -9.08 -3.85 -2.33
N LEU A 87 -9.90 -3.49 -3.32
CA LEU A 87 -10.86 -4.44 -3.89
C LEU A 87 -10.17 -5.49 -4.78
N ALA A 88 -9.17 -5.10 -5.59
CA ALA A 88 -8.39 -6.06 -6.36
C ALA A 88 -7.62 -7.04 -5.46
N SER A 89 -7.05 -6.55 -4.34
CA SER A 89 -6.38 -7.42 -3.36
C SER A 89 -7.35 -8.42 -2.75
N LEU A 90 -8.53 -7.95 -2.34
CA LEU A 90 -9.55 -8.83 -1.77
C LEU A 90 -10.02 -9.89 -2.78
N MET A 91 -10.34 -9.47 -4.01
CA MET A 91 -10.81 -10.38 -5.05
C MET A 91 -9.76 -11.42 -5.42
N SER A 92 -8.51 -11.00 -5.60
CA SER A 92 -7.42 -11.92 -5.90
C SER A 92 -7.14 -12.89 -4.75
N ALA A 93 -7.11 -12.40 -3.51
CA ALA A 93 -6.92 -13.24 -2.33
C ALA A 93 -8.03 -14.27 -2.17
N CYS A 94 -9.30 -13.88 -2.35
CA CYS A 94 -10.43 -14.82 -2.32
C CYS A 94 -10.32 -15.89 -3.40
N ALA A 95 -9.98 -15.53 -4.63
CA ALA A 95 -9.81 -16.49 -5.72
C ALA A 95 -8.68 -17.50 -5.41
N ASN A 96 -7.51 -16.98 -5.01
CA ASN A 96 -6.36 -17.79 -4.66
C ASN A 96 -6.63 -18.70 -3.45
N MET A 97 -7.31 -18.17 -2.43
CA MET A 97 -7.73 -18.94 -1.25
C MET A 97 -8.64 -20.09 -1.62
N ILE A 98 -9.68 -19.85 -2.43
CA ILE A 98 -10.62 -20.89 -2.86
C ILE A 98 -9.86 -21.99 -3.60
N VAL A 99 -8.99 -21.62 -4.54
CA VAL A 99 -8.19 -22.58 -5.30
C VAL A 99 -7.27 -23.38 -4.38
N GLY A 100 -6.57 -22.72 -3.45
CA GLY A 100 -5.70 -23.40 -2.49
C GLY A 100 -6.48 -24.37 -1.60
N VAL A 101 -7.64 -23.96 -1.08
CA VAL A 101 -8.51 -24.80 -0.23
C VAL A 101 -8.98 -26.01 -1.01
N VAL A 102 -9.46 -25.83 -2.23
CA VAL A 102 -9.85 -26.96 -3.11
C VAL A 102 -8.65 -27.90 -3.30
N MET A 103 -7.46 -27.36 -3.60
CA MET A 103 -6.28 -28.19 -3.83
C MET A 103 -5.89 -29.05 -2.64
N VAL A 104 -5.91 -28.53 -1.40
CA VAL A 104 -5.58 -29.34 -0.22
C VAL A 104 -6.66 -30.36 0.14
N LEU A 105 -7.89 -30.17 -0.33
CA LEU A 105 -9.00 -31.13 -0.16
C LEU A 105 -9.01 -32.21 -1.24
N LEU A 106 -8.27 -32.04 -2.35
CA LEU A 106 -8.17 -33.08 -3.37
C LEU A 106 -7.43 -34.32 -2.81
N PRO A 107 -7.93 -35.54 -3.06
CA PRO A 107 -7.33 -36.75 -2.50
C PRO A 107 -5.83 -36.92 -2.76
N PRO A 108 -5.29 -36.62 -3.97
CA PRO A 108 -3.85 -36.74 -4.22
C PRO A 108 -3.01 -35.79 -3.37
N THR A 109 -3.48 -34.56 -3.13
CA THR A 109 -2.75 -33.59 -2.31
C THR A 109 -2.88 -33.92 -0.83
N ALA A 110 -4.07 -34.28 -0.38
CA ALA A 110 -4.32 -34.68 1.00
C ALA A 110 -3.46 -35.90 1.39
N GLN A 111 -3.33 -36.88 0.49
CA GLN A 111 -2.45 -38.02 0.68
C GLN A 111 -0.98 -37.59 0.78
N LYS A 112 -0.50 -36.73 -0.12
CA LYS A 112 0.88 -36.20 -0.05
C LYS A 112 1.17 -35.51 1.28
N ILE A 113 0.23 -34.69 1.79
CA ILE A 113 0.36 -34.04 3.09
C ILE A 113 0.43 -35.08 4.21
N ALA A 114 -0.41 -36.11 4.17
CA ALA A 114 -0.42 -37.18 5.16
C ALA A 114 0.89 -37.98 5.13
N ASP A 115 1.39 -38.31 3.94
CA ASP A 115 2.66 -39.03 3.74
C ASP A 115 3.84 -38.18 4.24
N ALA A 116 3.84 -36.88 3.95
CA ALA A 116 4.90 -35.96 4.37
C ALA A 116 4.96 -35.81 5.90
N ARG A 117 3.82 -35.82 6.60
CA ARG A 117 3.73 -35.74 8.08
C ARG A 117 4.39 -36.91 8.81
N GLY A 118 4.50 -38.06 8.15
CA GLY A 118 5.01 -39.28 8.74
C GLY A 118 4.21 -39.80 9.95
N PRO A 119 4.65 -40.91 10.57
CA PRO A 119 3.97 -41.54 11.70
C PRO A 119 4.13 -40.78 13.03
N ALA A 120 5.18 -39.96 13.14
CA ALA A 120 5.57 -39.29 14.39
C ALA A 120 4.97 -37.87 14.53
N ASN A 121 4.23 -37.37 13.54
CA ASN A 121 3.85 -35.95 13.45
C ASN A 121 5.06 -35.03 13.61
N ASP A 122 6.15 -35.32 12.89
CA ASP A 122 7.33 -34.46 12.92
C ASP A 122 6.97 -33.03 12.46
N TRP A 123 7.79 -32.06 12.84
CA TRP A 123 7.50 -30.64 12.61
C TRP A 123 7.42 -30.33 11.10
N HIS A 124 6.24 -29.88 10.61
CA HIS A 124 6.06 -29.39 9.24
C HIS A 124 5.44 -27.99 9.18
N TYR A 125 6.22 -26.97 8.82
CA TYR A 125 5.85 -25.56 8.95
C TYR A 125 4.48 -25.17 8.35
N TYR A 126 4.10 -25.76 7.21
CA TYR A 126 2.90 -25.36 6.46
C TYR A 126 1.62 -26.12 6.85
N PHE A 127 1.76 -27.39 7.24
CA PHE A 127 0.63 -28.27 7.50
C PHE A 127 0.85 -29.08 8.77
N THR A 128 1.25 -28.46 9.89
CA THR A 128 1.31 -29.19 11.17
C THR A 128 -0.10 -29.64 11.62
N PRO A 129 -0.21 -30.75 12.36
CA PRO A 129 -1.44 -31.13 13.04
C PRO A 129 -1.92 -30.07 14.05
N ASP A 130 -0.98 -29.38 14.71
CA ASP A 130 -1.27 -28.38 15.75
C ASP A 130 -1.94 -27.10 15.23
N LEU A 131 -1.69 -26.76 13.95
CA LEU A 131 -2.35 -25.63 13.28
C LEU A 131 -3.76 -25.98 12.78
N GLY A 132 -4.17 -27.25 12.87
CA GLY A 132 -5.51 -27.73 12.55
C GLY A 132 -5.66 -28.30 11.14
N ASN A 133 -6.86 -28.14 10.57
CA ASN A 133 -7.19 -28.65 9.25
C ASN A 133 -6.34 -27.93 8.17
N PRO A 134 -5.71 -28.64 7.21
CA PRO A 134 -4.98 -28.04 6.09
C PRO A 134 -5.75 -26.91 5.36
N ALA A 135 -7.07 -27.02 5.24
CA ALA A 135 -7.90 -25.96 4.67
C ALA A 135 -7.84 -24.64 5.47
N THR A 136 -7.81 -24.72 6.80
CA THR A 136 -7.65 -23.55 7.68
C THR A 136 -6.27 -22.93 7.51
N ASN A 137 -5.22 -23.75 7.38
CA ASN A 137 -3.86 -23.24 7.15
C ASN A 137 -3.75 -22.50 5.82
N VAL A 138 -4.38 -23.01 4.75
CA VAL A 138 -4.43 -22.32 3.45
C VAL A 138 -5.23 -21.02 3.55
N LEU A 139 -6.36 -21.02 4.27
CA LEU A 139 -7.15 -19.81 4.48
C LEU A 139 -6.32 -18.71 5.14
N LEU A 140 -5.50 -19.05 6.14
CA LEU A 140 -4.63 -18.09 6.82
C LEU A 140 -3.43 -17.68 5.96
N SER A 141 -2.69 -18.64 5.39
CA SER A 141 -1.48 -18.36 4.61
C SER A 141 -1.80 -17.75 3.24
N VAL A 142 -2.48 -18.49 2.36
CA VAL A 142 -2.78 -18.05 0.99
C VAL A 142 -3.86 -16.96 0.99
N GLY A 143 -4.89 -17.10 1.82
CA GLY A 143 -5.96 -16.11 1.92
C GLY A 143 -5.52 -14.84 2.63
N LEU A 144 -5.31 -14.89 3.95
CA LEU A 144 -5.02 -13.70 4.74
C LEU A 144 -3.61 -13.13 4.48
N MET A 145 -2.54 -13.93 4.52
CA MET A 145 -1.20 -13.39 4.23
C MET A 145 -1.07 -12.97 2.77
N GLY A 146 -1.68 -13.71 1.84
CA GLY A 146 -1.71 -13.33 0.42
C GLY A 146 -2.45 -12.01 0.19
N PHE A 147 -3.58 -11.79 0.87
CA PHE A 147 -4.28 -10.49 0.89
C PHE A 147 -3.38 -9.36 1.40
N ILE A 148 -2.72 -9.56 2.54
CA ILE A 148 -1.82 -8.56 3.13
C ILE A 148 -0.65 -8.26 2.20
N ALA A 149 -0.01 -9.29 1.62
CA ALA A 149 1.09 -9.14 0.69
C ALA A 149 0.68 -8.37 -0.57
N ALA A 150 -0.49 -8.68 -1.13
CA ALA A 150 -1.04 -8.00 -2.30
C ALA A 150 -1.39 -6.53 -1.98
N LEU A 151 -2.02 -6.27 -0.82
CA LEU A 151 -2.37 -4.93 -0.37
C LEU A 151 -1.13 -4.06 -0.13
N LEU A 152 -0.13 -4.60 0.58
CA LEU A 152 1.15 -3.92 0.81
C LEU A 152 1.87 -3.63 -0.50
N THR A 153 1.91 -4.60 -1.43
CA THR A 153 2.56 -4.37 -2.73
C THR A 153 1.83 -3.32 -3.55
N GLY A 154 0.49 -3.37 -3.58
CA GLY A 154 -0.32 -2.34 -4.23
C GLY A 154 -0.03 -0.96 -3.64
N LEU A 155 0.02 -0.84 -2.32
CA LEU A 155 0.35 0.41 -1.62
C LEU A 155 1.77 0.90 -1.95
N LEU A 156 2.77 0.02 -1.97
CA LEU A 156 4.14 0.35 -2.34
C LEU A 156 4.21 0.86 -3.79
N LEU A 157 3.53 0.19 -4.73
CA LEU A 157 3.47 0.64 -6.13
C LEU A 157 2.77 2.01 -6.24
N VAL A 158 1.72 2.25 -5.47
CA VAL A 158 1.05 3.55 -5.44
C VAL A 158 2.02 4.64 -4.98
N VAL A 159 2.71 4.42 -3.87
CA VAL A 159 3.58 5.41 -3.23
C VAL A 159 4.87 5.66 -4.01
N PHE A 160 5.52 4.60 -4.50
CA PHE A 160 6.84 4.69 -5.12
C PHE A 160 6.81 4.82 -6.65
N VAL A 161 5.70 4.46 -7.30
CA VAL A 161 5.61 4.45 -8.77
C VAL A 161 4.48 5.36 -9.25
N VAL A 162 3.23 5.08 -8.87
CA VAL A 162 2.06 5.76 -9.45
C VAL A 162 2.01 7.24 -9.07
N LEU A 163 2.06 7.56 -7.76
CA LEU A 163 1.98 8.93 -7.28
C LEU A 163 3.13 9.80 -7.80
N PRO A 164 4.41 9.37 -7.77
CA PRO A 164 5.50 10.13 -8.36
C PRO A 164 5.30 10.41 -9.85
N ILE A 165 4.94 9.40 -10.63
CA ILE A 165 4.71 9.57 -12.08
C ILE A 165 3.53 10.52 -12.32
N MET A 166 2.42 10.37 -11.59
CA MET A 166 1.27 11.28 -11.69
C MET A 166 1.62 12.71 -11.26
N ALA A 167 2.43 12.89 -10.22
CA ALA A 167 2.86 14.21 -9.75
C ALA A 167 3.78 14.92 -10.76
N LEU A 168 4.52 14.17 -11.57
CA LEU A 168 5.35 14.71 -12.64
C LEU A 168 4.55 15.00 -13.90
N THR A 169 3.72 14.06 -14.35
CA THR A 169 3.04 14.09 -15.66
C THR A 169 1.66 14.73 -15.63
N ASN A 170 0.94 14.66 -14.50
CA ASN A 170 -0.47 15.02 -14.35
C ASN A 170 -0.72 15.90 -13.11
N ALA A 171 0.24 16.77 -12.76
CA ALA A 171 0.22 17.54 -11.53
C ALA A 171 -1.06 18.39 -11.35
N ASP A 172 -1.56 19.03 -12.42
CA ASP A 172 -2.76 19.87 -12.36
C ASP A 172 -4.01 19.07 -11.97
N ARG A 173 -4.10 17.80 -12.39
CA ARG A 173 -5.21 16.92 -12.00
C ARG A 173 -5.13 16.57 -10.51
N LEU A 174 -3.93 16.29 -10.02
CA LEU A 174 -3.72 16.06 -8.59
C LEU A 174 -3.99 17.32 -7.75
N VAL A 175 -3.66 18.51 -8.25
CA VAL A 175 -4.03 19.80 -7.61
C VAL A 175 -5.55 19.88 -7.45
N ALA A 176 -6.30 19.61 -8.52
CA ALA A 176 -7.76 19.61 -8.47
C ALA A 176 -8.33 18.52 -7.52
N GLN A 177 -7.80 17.28 -7.59
CA GLN A 177 -8.24 16.17 -6.75
C GLN A 177 -7.98 16.39 -5.24
N ASN A 178 -6.95 17.16 -4.90
CA ASN A 178 -6.61 17.52 -3.51
C ASN A 178 -7.32 18.80 -3.02
N LEU A 179 -8.30 19.32 -3.77
CA LEU A 179 -9.03 20.55 -3.42
C LEU A 179 -8.09 21.73 -3.16
N LEU A 180 -7.09 21.88 -4.03
CA LEU A 180 -6.19 23.02 -4.05
C LEU A 180 -6.66 24.01 -5.12
N ASP A 181 -6.40 25.29 -4.88
CA ASP A 181 -6.80 26.39 -5.76
C ASP A 181 -6.17 26.22 -7.16
N THR A 182 -7.03 26.22 -8.19
CA THR A 182 -6.64 26.02 -9.59
C THR A 182 -6.39 27.34 -10.34
N ALA A 183 -6.54 28.49 -9.68
CA ALA A 183 -6.32 29.79 -10.28
C ALA A 183 -4.87 29.94 -10.80
N PRO A 184 -4.65 30.63 -11.94
CA PRO A 184 -3.34 30.74 -12.58
C PRO A 184 -2.22 31.25 -11.65
N GLN A 185 -2.55 32.16 -10.73
CA GLN A 185 -1.61 32.73 -9.77
C GLN A 185 -1.10 31.72 -8.71
N HIS A 186 -1.85 30.65 -8.42
CA HIS A 186 -1.52 29.66 -7.38
C HIS A 186 -1.00 28.35 -7.95
N ARG A 187 -1.22 28.10 -9.25
CA ARG A 187 -0.84 26.87 -9.95
C ARG A 187 0.60 26.42 -9.68
N LYS A 188 1.59 27.31 -9.83
CA LYS A 188 3.01 26.95 -9.63
C LYS A 188 3.29 26.44 -8.21
N ALA A 189 2.73 27.10 -7.20
CA ALA A 189 2.91 26.71 -5.80
C ALA A 189 2.23 25.37 -5.51
N ASN A 190 1.00 25.18 -6.00
CA ASN A 190 0.23 23.96 -5.77
C ASN A 190 0.82 22.74 -6.51
N VAL A 191 1.31 22.90 -7.74
CA VAL A 191 2.03 21.85 -8.47
C VAL A 191 3.31 21.44 -7.73
N PHE A 192 4.08 22.43 -7.24
CA PHE A 192 5.25 22.15 -6.43
C PHE A 192 4.89 21.37 -5.16
N SER A 193 3.84 21.81 -4.45
CA SER A 193 3.36 21.13 -3.25
C SER A 193 2.91 19.69 -3.50
N VAL A 194 2.19 19.41 -4.59
CA VAL A 194 1.77 18.04 -4.95
C VAL A 194 2.97 17.13 -5.17
N ARG A 195 4.00 17.60 -5.90
CA ARG A 195 5.25 16.84 -6.09
C ARG A 195 5.96 16.57 -4.78
N LEU A 196 6.00 17.58 -3.91
CA LEU A 196 6.61 17.47 -2.60
C LEU A 196 5.82 16.52 -1.68
N THR A 197 4.48 16.48 -1.80
CA THR A 197 3.63 15.52 -1.10
C THR A 197 3.89 14.09 -1.56
N ALA A 198 4.02 13.84 -2.87
CA ALA A 198 4.37 12.51 -3.38
C ALA A 198 5.73 12.04 -2.84
N LEU A 199 6.74 12.92 -2.86
CA LEU A 199 8.05 12.64 -2.26
C LEU A 199 7.97 12.40 -0.75
N LEU A 200 7.22 13.24 -0.03
CA LEU A 200 7.03 13.11 1.42
C LEU A 200 6.45 11.75 1.78
N LEU A 201 5.42 11.29 1.05
CA LEU A 201 4.82 9.98 1.28
C LEU A 201 5.83 8.85 1.08
N ALA A 202 6.59 8.87 -0.02
CA ALA A 202 7.66 7.90 -0.25
C ALA A 202 8.71 7.92 0.87
N LEU A 203 9.14 9.10 1.31
CA LEU A 203 10.10 9.24 2.40
C LEU A 203 9.57 8.72 3.74
N ILE A 204 8.28 8.90 4.05
CA ILE A 204 7.68 8.33 5.26
C ILE A 204 7.77 6.80 5.24
N PHE A 205 7.47 6.15 4.11
CA PHE A 205 7.61 4.70 3.99
C PHE A 205 9.07 4.26 4.13
N VAL A 206 10.01 4.90 3.41
CA VAL A 206 11.44 4.60 3.52
C VAL A 206 11.92 4.78 4.96
N MET A 207 11.53 5.86 5.62
CA MET A 207 11.88 6.17 7.01
C MET A 207 11.39 5.08 7.97
N VAL A 208 10.10 4.72 7.91
CA VAL A 208 9.53 3.71 8.81
C VAL A 208 10.16 2.35 8.55
N THR A 209 10.30 1.93 7.29
CA THR A 209 10.97 0.67 6.94
C THR A 209 12.41 0.64 7.43
N ALA A 210 13.17 1.72 7.22
CA ALA A 210 14.55 1.81 7.68
C ALA A 210 14.65 1.77 9.22
N ILE A 211 13.73 2.41 9.94
CA ILE A 211 13.72 2.34 11.41
C ILE A 211 13.42 0.92 11.90
N VAL A 212 12.39 0.27 11.35
CA VAL A 212 11.97 -1.07 11.79
C VAL A 212 13.02 -2.12 11.45
N VAL A 213 13.42 -2.19 10.18
CA VAL A 213 14.42 -3.16 9.70
C VAL A 213 15.77 -2.88 10.36
N GLY A 214 16.21 -1.62 10.38
CA GLY A 214 17.48 -1.27 11.00
C GLY A 214 17.53 -1.62 12.48
N LYS A 215 16.43 -1.42 13.23
CA LYS A 215 16.36 -1.78 14.65
C LYS A 215 16.44 -3.29 14.88
N GLU A 216 15.85 -4.11 14.01
CA GLU A 216 15.89 -5.56 14.11
C GLU A 216 17.32 -6.12 13.92
N PHE A 217 18.09 -5.49 13.03
CA PHE A 217 19.47 -5.91 12.73
C PHE A 217 20.56 -5.16 13.53
N SER A 218 20.20 -4.11 14.28
CA SER A 218 21.16 -3.32 15.06
C SER A 218 21.53 -4.04 16.36
N GLN A 219 22.82 -4.24 16.59
CA GLN A 219 23.34 -4.82 17.83
C GLN A 219 23.56 -3.76 18.92
N THR A 220 23.49 -2.47 18.56
CA THR A 220 23.74 -1.36 19.48
C THR A 220 22.45 -0.68 19.97
N GLN A 221 22.42 -0.33 21.26
CA GLN A 221 21.34 0.39 21.95
C GLN A 221 21.97 1.48 22.85
N PRO A 222 22.58 2.53 22.25
CA PRO A 222 21.83 3.77 21.95
C PRO A 222 22.13 4.40 20.58
N PHE A 223 21.25 5.30 20.14
CA PHE A 223 21.31 6.01 18.83
C PHE A 223 22.66 6.62 18.48
N LEU A 224 23.28 7.33 19.43
CA LEU A 224 24.58 7.96 19.19
C LEU A 224 25.69 6.94 18.88
N MET A 225 25.62 5.73 19.45
CA MET A 225 26.58 4.67 19.11
C MET A 225 26.32 4.12 17.72
N ALA A 226 25.06 3.86 17.35
CA ALA A 226 24.75 3.42 15.98
C ALA A 226 25.18 4.46 14.94
N MET A 227 24.99 5.75 15.20
CA MET A 227 25.41 6.82 14.29
C MET A 227 26.93 6.86 14.11
N THR A 228 27.69 6.73 15.20
CA THR A 228 29.17 6.71 15.14
C THR A 228 29.73 5.41 14.56
N GLN A 229 28.95 4.33 14.54
CA GLN A 229 29.32 3.05 13.94
C GLN A 229 28.81 2.88 12.51
N SER A 230 27.85 3.69 12.06
CA SER A 230 27.21 3.55 10.74
C SER A 230 28.20 3.56 9.57
N TRP A 231 29.28 4.35 9.66
CA TRP A 231 30.31 4.38 8.62
C TRP A 231 31.07 3.05 8.48
N ARG A 232 31.06 2.18 9.49
CA ARG A 232 31.70 0.86 9.46
C ARG A 232 30.99 -0.12 8.53
N VAL A 233 29.80 0.21 8.03
CA VAL A 233 29.12 -0.59 6.99
C VAL A 233 29.96 -0.73 5.71
N PHE A 234 30.84 0.25 5.42
CA PHE A 234 31.76 0.19 4.29
C PHE A 234 32.96 -0.74 4.53
N MET A 235 33.23 -1.12 5.78
CA MET A 235 34.31 -2.04 6.16
C MET A 235 33.79 -3.45 6.43
N SER A 236 32.63 -3.57 7.10
CA SER A 236 31.98 -4.85 7.39
C SER A 236 30.46 -4.70 7.23
N PRO A 237 29.93 -4.79 5.99
CA PRO A 237 28.51 -4.57 5.74
C PRO A 237 27.63 -5.59 6.46
N GLY A 238 28.04 -6.85 6.53
CA GLY A 238 27.25 -7.90 7.21
C GLY A 238 27.05 -7.67 8.71
N THR A 239 27.93 -6.91 9.35
CA THR A 239 27.86 -6.62 10.79
C THR A 239 27.14 -5.31 11.08
N PHE A 240 27.42 -4.26 10.29
CA PHE A 240 27.00 -2.88 10.59
C PHE A 240 25.84 -2.36 9.72
N TRP A 241 25.21 -3.23 8.92
CA TRP A 241 24.07 -2.87 8.06
C TRP A 241 22.89 -2.36 8.88
N GLY A 242 22.56 -3.01 9.99
CA GLY A 242 21.45 -2.62 10.86
C GLY A 242 21.61 -1.20 11.40
N GLU A 243 22.80 -0.88 11.92
CA GLU A 243 23.13 0.44 12.47
C GLU A 243 23.02 1.54 11.41
N ALA A 244 23.54 1.28 10.20
CA ALA A 244 23.51 2.23 9.09
C ALA A 244 22.07 2.49 8.62
N VAL A 245 21.27 1.44 8.43
CA VAL A 245 19.86 1.55 8.01
C VAL A 245 19.02 2.24 9.08
N TRP A 246 19.21 1.88 10.35
CA TRP A 246 18.49 2.52 11.46
C TRP A 246 18.81 4.01 11.57
N THR A 247 20.10 4.36 11.46
CA THR A 247 20.57 5.75 11.50
C THR A 247 20.03 6.55 10.33
N LEU A 248 20.03 5.98 9.12
CA LEU A 248 19.39 6.60 7.95
C LEU A 248 17.91 6.89 8.23
N GLY A 249 17.17 5.92 8.76
CA GLY A 249 15.77 6.09 9.14
C GLY A 249 15.56 7.22 10.15
N ALA A 250 16.37 7.29 11.19
CA ALA A 250 16.29 8.36 12.19
C ALA A 250 16.62 9.75 11.60
N LEU A 251 17.61 9.85 10.71
CA LEU A 251 17.98 11.10 10.03
C LEU A 251 16.91 11.60 9.05
N LEU A 252 16.04 10.72 8.55
CA LEU A 252 14.92 11.10 7.69
C LEU A 252 13.79 11.81 8.47
N VAL A 253 13.68 11.61 9.79
CA VAL A 253 12.65 12.25 10.64
C VAL A 253 12.65 13.79 10.51
N PRO A 254 13.77 14.50 10.77
CA PRO A 254 13.80 15.96 10.61
C PRO A 254 13.53 16.41 9.17
N VAL A 255 13.96 15.63 8.16
CA VAL A 255 13.69 15.92 6.74
C VAL A 255 12.19 15.89 6.46
N VAL A 256 11.50 14.83 6.90
CA VAL A 256 10.04 14.67 6.79
C VAL A 256 9.30 15.85 7.46
N ILE A 257 9.75 16.27 8.66
CA ILE A 257 9.17 17.42 9.37
C ILE A 257 9.32 18.72 8.57
N VAL A 258 10.52 19.01 8.06
CA VAL A 258 10.77 20.21 7.24
C VAL A 258 9.91 20.20 5.99
N LEU A 259 9.84 19.07 5.29
CA LEU A 259 9.00 18.92 4.10
C LEU A 259 7.52 19.17 4.41
N LEU A 260 7.01 18.63 5.52
CA LEU A 260 5.63 18.87 5.97
C LEU A 260 5.37 20.36 6.20
N ILE A 261 6.29 21.07 6.86
CA ILE A 261 6.19 22.52 7.09
C ILE A 261 6.19 23.29 5.75
N VAL A 262 7.10 22.94 4.82
CA VAL A 262 7.17 23.58 3.50
C VAL A 262 5.89 23.35 2.70
N ILE A 263 5.35 22.12 2.69
CA ILE A 263 4.09 21.80 2.03
C ILE A 263 2.97 22.64 2.63
N ARG A 264 2.83 22.63 3.96
CA ARG A 264 1.76 23.37 4.66
C ARG A 264 1.81 24.88 4.42
N THR A 265 3.00 25.46 4.30
CA THR A 265 3.17 26.91 4.10
C THR A 265 2.99 27.34 2.64
N LYS A 266 3.27 26.45 1.68
CA LYS A 266 3.19 26.74 0.24
C LYS A 266 1.85 26.37 -0.40
N GLN A 267 1.16 25.35 0.11
CA GLN A 267 -0.14 24.94 -0.41
C GLN A 267 -1.15 26.08 -0.32
N ARG A 268 -1.95 26.24 -1.38
CA ARG A 268 -3.09 27.15 -1.46
C ARG A 268 -4.36 26.32 -1.60
N PRO A 269 -5.01 25.96 -0.48
CA PRO A 269 -6.31 25.30 -0.48
C PRO A 269 -7.38 26.10 -1.20
N ASP A 270 -8.28 25.40 -1.88
CA ASP A 270 -9.57 25.98 -2.29
C ASP A 270 -10.55 25.85 -1.13
N TYR A 271 -10.70 26.92 -0.35
CA TYR A 271 -11.56 26.93 0.83
C TYR A 271 -13.04 26.79 0.47
N ALA A 272 -13.47 27.36 -0.66
CA ALA A 272 -14.87 27.31 -1.08
C ALA A 272 -15.25 25.88 -1.51
N ALA A 273 -14.38 25.21 -2.27
CA ALA A 273 -14.59 23.81 -2.65
C ALA A 273 -14.59 22.86 -1.44
N ARG A 274 -13.71 23.09 -0.45
CA ARG A 274 -13.67 22.31 0.79
C ARG A 274 -14.90 22.53 1.66
N GLU A 275 -15.42 23.76 1.70
CA GLU A 275 -16.63 24.10 2.43
C GLU A 275 -17.85 23.41 1.86
N ALA A 276 -18.01 23.45 0.53
CA ALA A 276 -19.09 22.78 -0.18
C ALA A 276 -19.12 21.25 0.08
N LEU A 277 -17.96 20.65 0.34
CA LEU A 277 -17.83 19.22 0.66
C LEU A 277 -17.82 18.93 2.17
N GLY A 278 -17.89 19.95 3.03
CA GLY A 278 -17.87 19.79 4.49
C GLY A 278 -16.51 19.35 5.06
N VAL A 279 -15.42 19.45 4.30
CA VAL A 279 -14.07 18.93 4.68
C VAL A 279 -13.16 20.04 5.22
N ASN A 280 -13.72 21.18 5.63
CA ASN A 280 -12.95 22.30 6.16
C ASN A 280 -12.21 21.89 7.44
N ALA A 281 -10.88 22.02 7.41
CA ALA A 281 -10.07 21.87 8.61
C ALA A 281 -10.48 22.95 9.64
N ILE A 282 -10.33 22.67 10.93
CA ILE A 282 -10.61 23.65 12.00
C ILE A 282 -9.85 24.96 11.76
N GLY A 283 -8.60 24.88 11.27
CA GLY A 283 -7.80 26.04 10.91
C GLY A 283 -8.31 26.84 9.70
N ASP A 284 -9.06 26.21 8.80
CA ASP A 284 -9.67 26.85 7.65
C ASP A 284 -10.87 27.71 8.10
N ARG A 285 -11.65 27.19 9.05
CA ARG A 285 -12.79 27.92 9.67
C ARG A 285 -12.35 29.18 10.42
N LEU A 286 -11.21 29.13 11.11
CA LEU A 286 -10.65 30.28 11.83
C LEU A 286 -10.17 31.38 10.87
N LYS A 287 -9.68 31.02 9.67
CA LYS A 287 -9.26 31.99 8.65
C LYS A 287 -10.44 32.64 7.94
N THR A 288 -11.52 31.91 7.66
CA THR A 288 -12.73 32.51 7.07
C THR A 288 -13.42 33.46 8.06
N GLN A 289 -13.44 33.14 9.36
CA GLN A 289 -13.99 34.04 10.39
C GLN A 289 -13.21 35.35 10.55
N THR A 290 -11.89 35.34 10.37
CA THR A 290 -11.05 36.54 10.51
C THR A 290 -11.08 37.46 9.29
N VAL A 291 -11.35 36.92 8.09
CA VAL A 291 -11.40 37.72 6.85
C VAL A 291 -12.75 38.41 6.65
N ASN A 292 -13.84 37.94 7.26
CA ASN A 292 -15.16 38.54 7.06
C ASN A 292 -16.01 38.77 8.34
N PRO A 293 -15.52 39.49 9.35
CA PRO A 293 -16.27 39.74 10.59
C PRO A 293 -17.50 40.65 10.41
N LYS A 294 -17.68 41.28 9.23
CA LYS A 294 -18.78 42.23 8.98
C LYS A 294 -20.04 41.60 8.38
N VAL A 295 -19.97 40.41 7.79
CA VAL A 295 -21.14 39.77 7.15
C VAL A 295 -21.96 38.95 8.17
N SER A 296 -21.32 38.32 9.15
CA SER A 296 -22.04 37.48 10.13
C SER A 296 -22.79 38.26 11.22
N ARG A 297 -22.69 39.59 11.27
CA ARG A 297 -23.30 40.41 12.34
C ARG A 297 -24.68 40.96 12.00
N ASN A 298 -25.11 40.90 10.74
CA ASN A 298 -26.37 41.50 10.29
C ASN A 298 -27.54 40.51 10.08
N GLU A 299 -27.30 39.19 10.17
CA GLU A 299 -28.37 38.19 9.92
C GLU A 299 -29.16 37.78 11.17
N HIS A 300 -28.83 38.30 12.36
CA HIS A 300 -29.53 37.97 13.62
C HIS A 300 -30.11 39.19 14.34
N ALA A 301 -30.40 40.28 13.62
CA ALA A 301 -31.26 41.31 14.18
C ALA A 301 -32.72 40.81 14.18
N PRO A 302 -33.33 40.56 15.36
CA PRO A 302 -34.76 40.23 15.42
C PRO A 302 -35.56 41.43 14.88
N LYS A 303 -36.54 41.14 14.01
CA LYS A 303 -37.61 42.08 13.72
C LYS A 303 -38.60 42.12 14.87
#